data_AF-A0A6G0EH71-F1
#
_entry.id   AF-A0A6G0EH71-F1
#
_cell.length_a   1.000
_cell.length_b   1.000
_cell.length_c   1.000
_cell.angle_alpha   90.00
_cell.angle_beta   90.00
_cell.angle_gamma   90.00
#
_symmetry.space_group_name_H-M   'P 1'
#
loop_
_entity.id
_entity.type
_entity.pdbx_description
1 polymer ?
#
loop_
_entity_poly.entity_id
_entity_poly.type
_entity_poly.pdbx_seq_one_letter_code
_entity_poly.pdbx_strand_id
1 'polypeptide(L)'
;MVTDYHLRPSFPDPETYVTLREAAGMAPRSLAAAKRGLPNTIFGVTVVSGDEDDVDDGTVVGMGRLVGDGGTVYQVVDVAVHPDHQGKGLGTRVMDALVDYLDKEAPPSAFVNLFADVDGYYERWGFEPTAPASKGMFLRVTEDGVRGRRE
;
A
#
# COMPACT_ATOMS: atom_id res chain seq x y z
N MET A 1 -21.25 -6.70 -19.62
CA MET A 1 -21.30 -5.86 -18.42
C MET A 1 -19.92 -5.27 -18.26
N VAL A 2 -19.81 -3.94 -18.22
CA VAL A 2 -18.54 -3.26 -17.96
C VAL A 2 -18.35 -3.35 -16.44
N THR A 3 -17.24 -3.93 -15.98
CA THR A 3 -16.94 -3.91 -14.55
C THR A 3 -16.43 -2.51 -14.20
N ASP A 4 -17.20 -1.77 -13.41
CA ASP A 4 -16.79 -0.46 -12.91
C ASP A 4 -15.89 -0.58 -11.68
N TYR A 5 -15.07 0.45 -11.47
CA TYR A 5 -14.07 0.51 -10.41
C TYR A 5 -14.11 1.85 -9.70
N HIS A 6 -14.38 1.82 -8.40
CA HIS A 6 -14.47 3.02 -7.56
C HIS A 6 -13.31 3.09 -6.58
N LEU A 7 -12.66 4.25 -6.51
CA LEU A 7 -11.61 4.52 -5.54
C LEU A 7 -12.25 5.13 -4.28
N ARG A 8 -11.91 4.62 -3.10
CA ARG A 8 -12.41 5.11 -1.81
C ARG A 8 -11.24 5.57 -0.93
N PRO A 9 -11.29 6.76 -0.31
CA PRO A 9 -10.26 7.26 0.61
C PRO A 9 -10.40 6.62 2.00
N SER A 10 -10.45 5.29 2.03
CA SER A 10 -10.46 4.46 3.23
C SER A 10 -9.62 3.22 2.96
N PHE A 11 -8.93 2.71 3.97
CA PHE A 11 -8.17 1.46 3.88
C PHE A 11 -9.07 0.27 4.26
N PRO A 12 -8.88 -0.94 3.67
CA PRO A 12 -9.75 -2.07 3.98
C PRO A 12 -9.59 -2.55 5.43
N ASP A 13 -10.59 -3.29 5.91
CA ASP A 13 -10.53 -3.97 7.20
C ASP A 13 -9.40 -5.04 7.24
N PRO A 14 -8.97 -5.46 8.44
CA PRO A 14 -7.85 -6.40 8.61
C PRO A 14 -8.02 -7.74 7.88
N GLU A 15 -9.23 -8.29 7.84
CA GLU A 15 -9.53 -9.55 7.18
C GLU A 15 -9.37 -9.39 5.66
N THR A 16 -10.01 -8.38 5.06
CA THR A 16 -9.88 -8.05 3.63
C THR A 16 -8.44 -7.75 3.24
N TYR A 17 -7.71 -6.99 4.06
CA TYR A 17 -6.29 -6.69 3.85
C TYR A 17 -5.43 -7.96 3.78
N VAL A 18 -5.59 -8.89 4.72
CA VAL A 18 -4.80 -10.14 4.73
C VAL A 18 -5.08 -10.97 3.49
N THR A 19 -6.35 -11.14 3.13
CA THR A 19 -6.76 -11.92 1.95
C THR A 19 -6.24 -11.30 0.66
N LEU A 20 -6.36 -9.97 0.49
CA LEU A 20 -5.90 -9.31 -0.73
C LEU A 20 -4.37 -9.36 -0.88
N ARG A 21 -3.61 -9.24 0.22
CA ARG A 21 -2.16 -9.42 0.18
C ARG A 21 -1.76 -10.79 -0.31
N GLU A 22 -2.41 -11.83 0.20
CA GLU A 22 -2.15 -13.22 -0.18
C GLU A 22 -2.47 -13.43 -1.65
N ALA A 23 -3.64 -12.98 -2.11
CA ALA A 23 -4.03 -13.05 -3.52
C ALA A 23 -3.05 -12.32 -4.45
N ALA A 24 -2.51 -11.18 -4.01
CA ALA A 24 -1.50 -10.41 -4.76
C ALA A 24 -0.07 -10.98 -4.67
N GLY A 25 0.13 -12.14 -4.01
CA GLY A 25 1.45 -12.78 -3.89
C GLY A 25 2.42 -12.06 -2.95
N MET A 26 1.92 -11.16 -2.09
CA MET A 26 2.76 -10.44 -1.14
C MET A 26 3.13 -11.33 0.05
N ALA A 27 4.25 -10.98 0.72
CA ALA A 27 4.63 -11.66 1.96
C ALA A 27 3.48 -11.59 3.00
N PRO A 28 3.14 -12.73 3.65
CA PRO A 28 1.97 -12.82 4.50
C PRO A 28 2.10 -11.95 5.75
N ARG A 29 0.95 -11.57 6.30
CA ARG A 29 0.81 -10.88 7.59
C ARG A 29 -0.27 -11.61 8.39
N SER A 30 -0.03 -11.81 9.67
CA SER A 30 -1.06 -12.39 10.53
C SER A 30 -2.20 -11.40 10.74
N LEU A 31 -3.42 -11.91 10.92
CA LEU A 31 -4.58 -11.09 11.23
C LEU A 31 -4.38 -10.27 12.51
N ALA A 32 -3.71 -10.83 13.52
CA ALA A 32 -3.37 -10.12 14.75
C ALA A 32 -2.44 -8.92 14.48
N ALA A 33 -1.44 -9.08 13.61
CA ALA A 33 -0.57 -7.97 13.22
C ALA A 33 -1.32 -6.91 12.40
N ALA A 34 -2.23 -7.33 11.51
CA ALA A 34 -3.08 -6.41 10.76
C ALA A 34 -3.99 -5.58 11.69
N LYS A 35 -4.72 -6.25 12.60
CA LYS A 35 -5.59 -5.58 13.60
C LYS A 35 -4.83 -4.54 14.43
N ARG A 36 -3.58 -4.81 14.77
CA ARG A 36 -2.72 -3.86 15.49
C ARG A 36 -2.19 -2.73 14.60
N GLY A 37 -1.78 -3.04 13.37
CA GLY A 37 -1.02 -2.15 12.50
C GLY A 37 -1.89 -1.20 11.67
N LEU A 38 -3.03 -1.67 11.15
CA LEU A 38 -3.86 -0.90 10.22
C LEU A 38 -4.43 0.41 10.80
N PRO A 39 -4.82 0.50 12.09
CA PRO A 39 -5.27 1.77 12.68
C PRO A 39 -4.23 2.91 12.64
N ASN A 40 -2.95 2.60 12.41
CA ASN A 40 -1.86 3.59 12.33
C ASN A 40 -1.57 4.04 10.88
N THR A 41 -2.51 3.78 9.96
CA THR A 41 -2.43 4.28 8.60
C THR A 41 -2.63 5.79 8.60
N ILE A 42 -1.70 6.54 8.00
CA ILE A 42 -1.85 8.00 7.85
C ILE A 42 -2.95 8.30 6.83
N PHE A 43 -2.84 7.67 5.68
CA PHE A 43 -3.82 7.77 4.60
C PHE A 43 -3.81 6.48 3.81
N GLY A 44 -4.99 5.99 3.42
CA GLY A 44 -5.10 4.75 2.68
C GLY A 44 -6.29 4.79 1.74
N VAL A 45 -6.16 4.07 0.63
CA VAL A 45 -7.18 3.99 -0.40
C VAL A 45 -7.48 2.55 -0.73
N THR A 46 -8.73 2.32 -1.15
CA THR A 46 -9.24 1.05 -1.62
C THR A 46 -9.84 1.20 -3.00
N VAL A 47 -9.65 0.21 -3.87
CA VAL A 47 -10.38 0.07 -5.13
C VAL A 47 -11.45 -0.99 -4.95
N VAL A 48 -12.68 -0.62 -5.21
CA VAL A 48 -13.86 -1.49 -5.12
C VAL A 48 -14.36 -1.79 -6.54
N SER A 49 -14.58 -3.05 -6.86
CA SER A 49 -15.24 -3.49 -8.09
C SER A 49 -16.71 -3.78 -7.83
N GLY A 50 -17.61 -3.24 -8.65
CA GLY A 50 -19.05 -3.41 -8.52
C GLY A 50 -19.79 -2.38 -9.35
N ASP A 51 -21.12 -2.50 -9.42
CA ASP A 51 -21.98 -1.53 -10.08
C ASP A 51 -22.14 -0.26 -9.20
N GLU A 52 -22.29 0.91 -9.82
CA GLU A 52 -22.42 2.22 -9.15
C GLU A 52 -23.56 2.27 -8.12
N ASP A 53 -24.60 1.46 -8.31
CA ASP A 53 -25.81 1.44 -7.48
C ASP A 53 -25.67 0.56 -6.22
N ASP A 54 -24.63 -0.28 -6.13
CA ASP A 54 -24.36 -1.18 -4.99
C ASP A 54 -23.07 -0.80 -4.26
N VAL A 55 -23.07 0.43 -3.74
CA VAL A 55 -21.92 1.03 -3.04
C VAL A 55 -21.54 0.24 -1.77
N ASP A 56 -22.45 -0.53 -1.18
CA ASP A 56 -22.19 -1.31 0.04
C ASP A 56 -21.81 -2.79 -0.22
N ASP A 57 -21.96 -3.32 -1.44
CA ASP A 57 -21.71 -4.75 -1.77
C ASP A 57 -20.56 -5.00 -2.76
N GLY A 58 -19.84 -3.94 -3.14
CA GLY A 58 -18.69 -4.07 -4.03
C GLY A 58 -17.49 -4.78 -3.37
N THR A 59 -16.81 -5.64 -4.13
CA THR A 59 -15.62 -6.37 -3.67
C THR A 59 -14.39 -5.47 -3.69
N VAL A 60 -13.62 -5.46 -2.61
CA VAL A 60 -12.30 -4.80 -2.57
C VAL A 60 -11.29 -5.58 -3.42
N VAL A 61 -10.79 -4.94 -4.47
CA VAL A 61 -9.87 -5.56 -5.46
C VAL A 61 -8.53 -4.85 -5.57
N GLY A 62 -8.34 -3.74 -4.87
CA GLY A 62 -7.07 -3.04 -4.82
C GLY A 62 -6.96 -2.20 -3.55
N MET A 63 -5.73 -1.94 -3.13
CA MET A 63 -5.44 -1.11 -1.96
C MET A 63 -4.05 -0.48 -2.06
N GLY A 64 -3.82 0.55 -1.25
CA GLY A 64 -2.50 1.11 -0.99
C GLY A 64 -2.58 2.10 0.17
N ARG A 65 -1.47 2.31 0.89
CA ARG A 65 -1.46 3.27 2.00
C ARG A 65 -0.11 3.94 2.24
N LEU A 66 -0.20 5.01 3.01
CA LEU A 66 0.89 5.72 3.63
C LEU A 66 0.95 5.39 5.12
N VAL A 67 2.15 5.06 5.59
CA VAL A 67 2.50 5.00 7.01
C VAL A 67 3.64 5.99 7.27
N GLY A 68 3.85 6.36 8.54
CA GLY A 68 4.87 7.33 8.88
C GLY A 68 4.63 7.96 10.24
N ASP A 69 5.22 9.14 10.45
CA ASP A 69 5.04 9.95 11.66
C ASP A 69 4.14 11.18 11.43
N GLY A 70 3.63 11.39 10.22
CA GLY A 70 2.84 12.57 9.86
C GLY A 70 3.67 13.85 9.69
N GLY A 71 5.00 13.73 9.63
CA GLY A 71 5.89 14.87 9.52
C GLY A 71 7.16 14.54 8.75
N THR A 72 8.14 13.94 9.42
CA THR A 72 9.49 13.81 8.87
C THR A 72 9.64 12.63 7.91
N VAL A 73 8.80 11.60 8.02
CA VAL A 73 8.91 10.41 7.18
C VAL A 73 7.55 9.83 6.82
N TYR A 74 7.43 9.47 5.55
CA TYR A 74 6.32 8.70 5.01
C TYR A 74 6.87 7.50 4.23
N GLN A 75 6.11 6.42 4.23
CA GLN A 75 6.39 5.26 3.40
C GLN A 75 5.12 4.83 2.68
N VAL A 76 5.21 4.73 1.35
CA VAL A 76 4.18 4.08 0.54
C VAL A 76 4.35 2.58 0.74
N VAL A 77 3.32 1.93 1.25
CA VAL A 77 3.30 0.50 1.53
C VAL A 77 2.00 -0.14 1.08
N ASP A 78 2.03 -1.46 0.95
CA ASP A 78 0.84 -2.29 0.76
C ASP A 78 0.04 -1.94 -0.51
N VAL A 79 0.71 -1.43 -1.55
CA VAL A 79 0.12 -1.22 -2.88
C VAL A 79 -0.08 -2.57 -3.54
N ALA A 80 -1.34 -2.97 -3.72
CA ALA A 80 -1.71 -4.26 -4.27
C ALA A 80 -2.99 -4.17 -5.10
N VAL A 81 -3.07 -4.97 -6.16
CA VAL A 81 -4.28 -5.18 -6.96
C VAL A 81 -4.45 -6.68 -7.16
N HIS A 82 -5.66 -7.18 -6.92
CA HIS A 82 -6.01 -8.57 -7.12
C HIS A 82 -5.65 -9.00 -8.56
N PRO A 83 -5.02 -10.17 -8.79
CA PRO A 83 -4.55 -10.60 -10.11
C PRO A 83 -5.59 -10.47 -11.23
N ASP A 84 -6.83 -10.87 -10.98
CA ASP A 84 -7.94 -10.80 -11.96
C ASP A 84 -8.35 -9.36 -12.35
N HIS A 85 -7.85 -8.37 -11.62
CA HIS A 85 -8.12 -6.94 -11.79
C HIS A 85 -6.88 -6.14 -12.21
N GLN A 86 -5.74 -6.80 -12.43
CA GLN A 86 -4.51 -6.16 -12.92
C GLN A 86 -4.60 -5.78 -14.40
N GLY A 87 -3.65 -4.96 -14.87
CA GLY A 87 -3.61 -4.48 -16.26
C GLY A 87 -4.65 -3.41 -16.62
N LYS A 88 -5.48 -2.99 -15.66
CA LYS A 88 -6.59 -2.03 -15.83
C LYS A 88 -6.30 -0.62 -15.28
N GLY A 89 -5.03 -0.31 -14.99
CA GLY A 89 -4.62 0.98 -14.43
C GLY A 89 -5.01 1.20 -12.95
N LEU A 90 -5.50 0.19 -12.23
CA LEU A 90 -5.96 0.36 -10.85
C LEU A 90 -4.83 0.72 -9.87
N GLY A 91 -3.66 0.08 -10.02
CA GLY A 91 -2.48 0.43 -9.20
C GLY A 91 -2.00 1.86 -9.44
N THR A 92 -2.23 2.39 -10.65
CA THR A 92 -1.94 3.80 -10.98
C THR A 92 -2.89 4.72 -10.23
N ARG A 93 -4.19 4.44 -10.27
CA ARG A 93 -5.19 5.22 -9.53
C ARG A 93 -4.95 5.23 -8.01
N VAL A 94 -4.48 4.10 -7.47
CA VAL A 94 -4.06 4.00 -6.07
C VAL A 94 -2.88 4.95 -5.81
N MET A 95 -1.81 4.85 -6.60
CA MET A 95 -0.62 5.70 -6.43
C MET A 95 -0.90 7.18 -6.62
N ASP A 96 -1.70 7.55 -7.63
CA ASP A 96 -2.14 8.92 -7.86
C ASP A 96 -2.75 9.51 -6.58
N ALA A 97 -3.72 8.81 -5.97
CA ALA A 97 -4.35 9.30 -4.75
C ALA A 97 -3.40 9.37 -3.53
N LEU A 98 -2.44 8.45 -3.41
CA LEU A 98 -1.44 8.53 -2.33
C LEU A 98 -0.51 9.72 -2.52
N VAL A 99 -0.08 10.00 -3.74
CA VAL A 99 0.81 11.13 -4.06
C VAL A 99 0.06 12.46 -3.95
N ASP A 100 -1.21 12.52 -4.37
CA ASP A 100 -2.07 13.69 -4.19
C ASP A 100 -2.24 14.05 -2.70
N TYR A 101 -2.37 13.04 -1.83
CA TYR A 101 -2.38 13.27 -0.39
C TYR A 101 -1.06 13.84 0.13
N LEU A 102 0.08 13.30 -0.32
CA LEU A 102 1.40 13.80 0.08
C LEU A 102 1.64 15.24 -0.40
N ASP A 103 1.30 15.56 -1.64
CA ASP A 103 1.44 16.91 -2.21
C ASP A 103 0.67 17.95 -1.38
N LYS A 104 -0.51 17.56 -0.89
CA LYS A 104 -1.37 18.43 -0.09
C LYS A 104 -0.96 18.53 1.38
N GLU A 105 -0.58 17.42 2.01
CA GLU A 105 -0.50 17.33 3.47
C GLU A 105 0.94 17.17 4.01
N ALA A 106 1.89 16.65 3.21
CA ALA A 106 3.24 16.41 3.69
C ALA A 106 4.03 17.74 3.82
N PRO A 107 4.72 17.97 4.94
CA PRO A 107 5.51 19.19 5.12
C PRO A 107 6.74 19.19 4.20
N PRO A 108 7.27 20.39 3.85
CA PRO A 108 8.56 20.50 3.19
C PRO A 108 9.63 19.70 3.95
N SER A 109 10.55 19.05 3.23
CA SER A 109 11.61 18.16 3.73
C SER A 109 11.19 16.77 4.24
N ALA A 110 9.89 16.43 4.21
CA ALA A 110 9.45 15.07 4.50
C ALA A 110 10.13 14.05 3.58
N PHE A 111 10.68 12.98 4.17
CA PHE A 111 11.27 11.88 3.42
C PHE A 111 10.21 10.84 3.07
N VAL A 112 9.83 10.76 1.79
CA VAL A 112 8.88 9.77 1.27
C VAL A 112 9.65 8.64 0.60
N ASN A 113 9.41 7.39 1.00
CA ASN A 113 10.09 6.24 0.41
C ASN A 113 9.14 5.06 0.13
N LEU A 114 9.62 4.09 -0.64
CA LEU A 114 8.96 2.82 -0.91
C LEU A 114 10.00 1.74 -1.24
N PHE A 115 9.57 0.49 -1.23
CA PHE A 115 10.32 -0.62 -1.82
C PHE A 115 9.64 -1.02 -3.13
N ALA A 116 10.37 -0.88 -4.23
CA ALA A 116 9.86 -1.19 -5.56
C ALA A 116 10.17 -2.65 -5.93
N ASP A 117 9.13 -3.43 -6.25
CA ASP A 117 9.25 -4.76 -6.85
C ASP A 117 9.20 -4.72 -8.38
N VAL A 118 8.97 -3.53 -8.97
CA VAL A 118 8.86 -3.29 -10.42
C VAL A 118 9.67 -2.05 -10.79
N ASP A 119 10.58 -2.21 -11.74
CA ASP A 119 11.44 -1.12 -12.24
C ASP A 119 10.65 -0.12 -13.09
N GLY A 120 10.99 1.17 -12.99
CA GLY A 120 10.43 2.25 -13.80
C GLY A 120 8.97 2.64 -13.50
N TYR A 121 8.20 1.77 -12.83
CA TYR A 121 6.78 2.03 -12.57
C TYR A 121 6.55 3.27 -11.69
N TYR A 122 7.37 3.46 -10.66
CA TYR A 122 7.20 4.54 -9.68
C TYR A 122 7.81 5.88 -10.12
N GLU A 123 8.70 5.88 -11.11
CA GLU A 123 9.42 7.08 -11.59
C GLU A 123 8.48 8.13 -12.17
N ARG A 124 7.31 7.74 -12.66
CA ARG A 124 6.27 8.66 -13.15
C ARG A 124 5.71 9.61 -12.08
N TRP A 125 5.87 9.29 -10.79
CA TRP A 125 5.53 10.18 -9.68
C TRP A 125 6.78 10.87 -9.09
N GLY A 126 7.92 10.78 -9.77
CA GLY A 126 9.17 11.39 -9.33
C GLY A 126 9.93 10.60 -8.25
N PHE A 127 9.57 9.33 -8.00
CA PHE A 127 10.40 8.47 -7.15
C PHE A 127 11.71 8.15 -7.86
N GLU A 128 12.82 8.28 -7.13
CA GLU A 128 14.17 7.98 -7.62
C GLU A 128 14.80 6.85 -6.80
N PRO A 129 15.67 6.00 -7.41
CA PRO A 129 16.45 5.04 -6.66
C PRO A 129 17.33 5.71 -5.61
N THR A 130 17.33 5.19 -4.39
CA THR A 130 18.23 5.67 -3.33
C THR A 130 19.68 5.18 -3.50
N ALA A 131 19.89 4.17 -4.33
CA ALA A 131 21.20 3.63 -4.66
C ALA A 131 21.97 4.56 -5.62
N PRO A 132 23.31 4.62 -5.55
CA PRO A 132 24.18 3.84 -4.67
C PRO A 132 24.35 4.44 -3.26
N ALA A 133 23.85 5.64 -3.00
CA ALA A 133 24.06 6.37 -1.75
C ALA A 133 23.46 5.65 -0.53
N SER A 134 22.34 4.96 -0.71
CA SER A 134 21.66 4.16 0.31
C SER A 134 21.15 2.85 -0.26
N LYS A 135 20.91 1.87 0.62
CA LYS A 135 20.40 0.54 0.24
C LYS A 135 19.23 0.17 1.13
N GLY A 136 18.16 -0.29 0.50
CA GLY A 136 17.06 -0.94 1.20
C GLY A 136 17.54 -2.19 1.94
N MET A 137 17.14 -2.34 3.19
CA MET A 137 17.47 -3.49 4.03
C MET A 137 16.23 -3.93 4.80
N PHE A 138 16.13 -5.22 5.11
CA PHE A 138 15.05 -5.76 5.93
C PHE A 138 15.59 -6.74 6.96
N LEU A 139 14.86 -6.87 8.07
CA LEU A 139 15.02 -7.93 9.05
C LEU A 139 13.68 -8.63 9.22
N ARG A 140 13.69 -9.89 9.67
CA ARG A 140 12.47 -10.66 9.89
C ARG A 140 12.26 -10.88 11.38
N VAL A 141 11.08 -10.53 11.86
CA VAL A 141 10.61 -10.89 13.20
C VAL A 141 9.80 -12.18 13.08
N THR A 142 10.15 -13.18 13.88
CA THR A 142 9.44 -14.45 14.03
C THR A 142 8.88 -14.56 15.45
N GLU A 143 8.19 -15.66 15.75
CA GLU A 143 7.73 -15.95 17.12
C GLU A 143 8.90 -16.00 18.11
N ASP A 144 10.07 -16.45 17.65
CA ASP A 144 11.32 -16.49 18.42
C ASP A 144 12.08 -15.14 18.50
N GLY A 145 11.48 -14.05 18.02
CA GLY A 145 12.07 -12.71 18.02
C GLY A 145 12.76 -12.30 16.70
N VAL A 146 13.73 -11.39 16.77
CA VAL A 146 14.43 -10.87 15.58
C VAL A 146 15.41 -11.91 15.06
N ARG A 147 15.14 -12.46 13.87
CA ARG A 147 16.02 -13.43 13.22
C ARG A 147 17.34 -12.79 12.79
N GLY A 148 18.45 -13.44 13.12
CA GLY A 148 19.79 -13.06 12.66
C GLY A 148 20.48 -11.98 13.50
N ARG A 149 19.86 -11.53 14.60
CA ARG A 149 20.54 -10.70 15.60
C ARG A 149 21.55 -11.57 16.34
N ARG A 150 22.84 -11.30 16.16
CA ARG A 150 23.90 -11.84 17.04
C ARG A 150 23.92 -11.01 18.32
N GLU A 151 24.17 -11.66 19.45
CA GLU A 151 24.47 -10.99 20.73
C GLU A 151 25.78 -10.20 20.65
#